data_AF-A0A6N2K5V0-F1
#
_entry.id   AF-A0A6N2K5V0-F1
#
_cell.length_a   1.000
_cell.length_b   1.000
_cell.length_c   1.000
_cell.angle_alpha   90.00
_cell.angle_beta   90.00
_cell.angle_gamma   90.00
#
_symmetry.space_group_name_H-M   'P 1'
#
loop_
_entity.id
_entity.type
_entity.pdbx_description
1 polymer ?
#
loop_
_entity_poly.entity_id
_entity_poly.type
_entity_poly.pdbx_seq_one_letter_code
_entity_poly.pdbx_strand_id
1 'polypeptide(L)'
;MEGVDHLAHERNKTEFDVDAMKIVWAGSRHAFELSDRMARLVASDPAFRKDDRTRLGRKELFKNTLRKAAHAWKRILELRLTEEEAGQLRKFVDEPSFTDLHWEMFVPAIKGQGTDEQQQKWLPLAYKMQIIGSYAQTELGHGSNVQGLETTATFDPETDEFVINSPTLTSSKWWPGGLGRISTHAIVYARLITNGQEHGVHGFIVQLRSLDDHMPLPGITMGDIGMKFGNGAYNTMDNGVSKFDHVRIPRNQMLMRSQGKGNVSSPMFPGS
;
A
#
# COMPACT_ATOMS: atom_id res chain seq x y z
N MET A 1 -0.17 -41.16 -5.52
CA MET A 1 0.72 -41.52 -4.41
C MET A 1 -0.09 -41.43 -3.15
N GLU A 2 -0.23 -42.53 -2.43
CA GLU A 2 -0.85 -42.54 -1.10
C GLU A 2 -0.11 -41.55 -0.18
N GLY A 3 -0.82 -40.91 0.74
CA GLY A 3 -0.31 -39.90 1.67
C GLY A 3 0.59 -40.47 2.77
N VAL A 4 1.56 -41.32 2.40
CA VAL A 4 2.50 -41.96 3.33
C VAL A 4 3.44 -40.90 3.90
N ASP A 5 3.53 -40.85 5.23
CA ASP A 5 4.43 -39.95 5.93
C ASP A 5 5.85 -40.53 6.03
N HIS A 6 6.70 -40.22 5.04
CA HIS A 6 8.10 -40.64 5.04
C HIS A 6 8.97 -39.99 6.13
N LEU A 7 8.46 -38.99 6.86
CA LEU A 7 9.17 -38.31 7.94
C LEU A 7 8.70 -38.74 9.33
N ALA A 8 7.82 -39.75 9.44
CA ALA A 8 7.28 -40.22 10.71
C ALA A 8 8.37 -40.64 11.71
N HIS A 9 9.42 -41.32 11.24
CA HIS A 9 10.55 -41.72 12.07
C HIS A 9 11.27 -40.51 12.70
N GLU A 10 11.46 -39.43 11.93
CA GLU A 10 12.08 -38.19 12.46
C GLU A 10 11.16 -37.47 13.44
N ARG A 11 9.85 -37.41 13.16
CA ARG A 11 8.86 -36.78 14.06
C ARG A 11 8.75 -37.50 15.41
N ASN A 12 8.94 -38.82 15.45
CA ASN A 12 8.93 -39.60 16.67
C ASN A 12 10.14 -39.35 17.59
N LYS A 13 11.19 -38.67 17.12
CA LYS A 13 12.34 -38.26 17.95
C LYS A 13 12.06 -37.01 18.79
N THR A 14 10.89 -36.38 18.64
CA THR A 14 10.55 -35.14 19.34
C THR A 14 10.41 -35.36 20.85
N GLU A 15 11.12 -34.58 21.65
CA GLU A 15 11.10 -34.66 23.13
C GLU A 15 10.20 -33.60 23.79
N PHE A 16 9.34 -32.93 23.01
CA PHE A 16 8.38 -31.94 23.48
C PHE A 16 7.05 -32.06 22.71
N ASP A 17 5.99 -31.48 23.27
CA ASP A 17 4.68 -31.43 22.61
C ASP A 17 4.68 -30.38 21.47
N VAL A 18 4.64 -30.86 20.23
CA VAL A 18 4.62 -29.99 19.03
C VAL A 18 3.35 -29.14 18.95
N ASP A 19 2.22 -29.60 19.47
CA ASP A 19 0.96 -28.84 19.43
C ASP A 19 0.98 -27.69 20.45
N ALA A 20 1.60 -27.90 21.61
CA ALA A 20 1.91 -26.81 22.54
C ALA A 20 2.87 -25.79 21.91
N MET A 21 3.91 -26.25 21.21
CA MET A 21 4.88 -25.37 20.55
C MET A 21 4.27 -24.52 19.43
N LYS A 22 3.29 -25.05 18.67
CA LYS A 22 2.57 -24.27 17.65
C LYS A 22 1.85 -23.06 18.26
N ILE A 23 1.29 -23.20 19.46
CA ILE A 23 0.63 -22.10 20.17
C ILE A 23 1.65 -21.05 20.60
N VAL A 24 2.81 -21.48 21.13
CA VAL A 24 3.91 -20.58 21.49
C VAL A 24 4.39 -19.79 20.26
N TRP A 25 4.59 -20.46 19.12
CA TRP A 25 4.99 -19.83 17.87
C TRP A 25 3.96 -18.81 17.37
N ALA A 26 2.67 -19.15 17.44
CA ALA A 26 1.58 -18.25 17.05
C ALA A 26 1.37 -17.10 18.06
N GLY A 27 1.93 -17.20 19.27
CA GLY A 27 1.79 -16.22 20.36
C GLY A 27 0.50 -16.36 21.17
N SER A 28 -0.54 -17.03 20.66
CA SER A 28 -1.76 -17.37 21.40
C SER A 28 -2.54 -18.50 20.72
N ARG A 29 -3.48 -19.11 21.46
CA ARG A 29 -4.38 -20.13 20.91
C ARG A 29 -5.29 -19.54 19.82
N HIS A 30 -5.86 -18.35 20.05
CA HIS A 30 -6.66 -17.63 19.06
C HIS A 30 -5.90 -17.41 17.75
N ALA A 31 -4.66 -16.89 17.84
CA ALA A 31 -3.82 -16.65 16.67
C ALA A 31 -3.49 -17.94 15.91
N PHE A 32 -3.24 -19.04 16.63
CA PHE A 32 -3.01 -20.36 16.01
C PHE A 32 -4.25 -20.85 15.25
N GLU A 33 -5.41 -20.87 15.89
CA GLU A 33 -6.67 -21.38 15.31
C GLU A 33 -7.10 -20.55 14.09
N LEU A 34 -7.00 -19.22 14.20
CA LEU A 34 -7.26 -18.30 13.10
C LEU A 34 -6.32 -18.56 11.91
N SER A 35 -5.01 -18.64 12.19
CA SER A 35 -3.97 -18.86 11.17
C SER A 35 -4.14 -20.21 10.47
N ASP A 36 -4.34 -21.31 11.21
CA ASP A 36 -4.55 -22.65 10.64
C ASP A 36 -5.81 -22.71 9.76
N ARG A 37 -6.92 -22.12 10.22
CA ARG A 37 -8.16 -22.06 9.43
C ARG A 37 -7.98 -21.27 8.13
N MET A 38 -7.33 -20.11 8.18
CA MET A 38 -7.09 -19.29 6.98
C MET A 38 -6.08 -19.94 6.02
N ALA A 39 -5.04 -20.59 6.55
CA ALA A 39 -4.10 -21.36 5.74
C ALA A 39 -4.80 -22.47 4.95
N ARG A 40 -5.67 -23.25 5.61
CA ARG A 40 -6.46 -24.32 4.97
C ARG A 40 -7.44 -23.76 3.95
N LEU A 41 -8.11 -22.65 4.26
CA LEU A 41 -9.02 -21.99 3.33
C LEU A 41 -8.31 -21.64 2.02
N VAL A 42 -7.13 -20.98 2.11
CA VAL A 42 -6.36 -20.61 0.92
C VAL A 42 -5.83 -21.84 0.19
N ALA A 43 -5.26 -22.82 0.90
CA ALA A 43 -4.69 -24.02 0.30
C ALA A 43 -5.74 -24.85 -0.46
N SER A 44 -6.99 -24.84 -0.01
CA SER A 44 -8.09 -25.58 -0.64
C SER A 44 -8.70 -24.88 -1.87
N ASP A 45 -8.41 -23.60 -2.09
CA ASP A 45 -9.00 -22.81 -3.17
C ASP A 45 -8.07 -22.79 -4.41
N PRO A 46 -8.47 -23.42 -5.54
CA PRO A 46 -7.65 -23.46 -6.75
C PRO A 46 -7.34 -22.07 -7.31
N ALA A 47 -8.14 -21.05 -6.99
CA ALA A 47 -7.90 -19.70 -7.45
C ALA A 47 -6.59 -19.12 -6.88
N PHE A 48 -6.12 -19.59 -5.72
CA PHE A 48 -4.88 -19.12 -5.08
C PHE A 48 -3.64 -19.95 -5.42
N ARG A 49 -3.76 -20.93 -6.32
CA ARG A 49 -2.64 -21.75 -6.77
C ARG A 49 -1.45 -20.88 -7.24
N LYS A 50 -0.23 -21.30 -6.86
CA LYS A 50 1.02 -20.53 -7.08
C LYS A 50 2.26 -21.38 -7.43
N ASP A 51 2.08 -22.66 -7.71
CA ASP A 51 3.15 -23.59 -8.11
C ASP A 51 3.64 -23.38 -9.56
N ASP A 52 2.83 -22.70 -10.39
CA ASP A 52 3.14 -22.29 -11.76
C ASP A 52 3.70 -20.86 -11.87
N ARG A 53 3.81 -20.12 -10.75
CA ARG A 53 4.19 -18.69 -10.71
C ARG A 53 5.48 -18.39 -11.48
N THR A 54 6.48 -19.26 -11.40
CA THR A 54 7.79 -19.08 -12.04
C THR A 54 7.79 -19.32 -13.55
N ARG A 55 6.68 -19.84 -14.10
CA ARG A 55 6.53 -20.17 -15.52
C ARG A 55 5.76 -19.10 -16.30
N LEU A 56 5.17 -18.13 -15.61
CA LEU A 56 4.36 -17.07 -16.23
C LEU A 56 5.22 -15.90 -16.70
N GLY A 57 4.91 -15.36 -17.88
CA GLY A 57 5.50 -14.09 -18.32
C GLY A 57 5.01 -12.91 -17.46
N ARG A 58 5.76 -11.80 -17.40
CA ARG A 58 5.45 -10.67 -16.49
C ARG A 58 4.01 -10.15 -16.61
N LYS A 59 3.47 -10.03 -17.83
CA LYS A 59 2.09 -9.56 -18.07
C LYS A 59 1.05 -10.56 -17.52
N GLU A 60 1.26 -11.84 -17.75
CA GLU A 60 0.36 -12.91 -17.29
C GLU A 60 0.42 -13.04 -15.76
N LEU A 61 1.62 -12.98 -15.20
CA LEU A 61 1.86 -12.96 -13.76
C LEU A 61 1.08 -11.80 -13.11
N PHE A 62 1.23 -10.58 -13.62
CA PHE A 62 0.53 -9.41 -13.09
C PHE A 62 -0.99 -9.54 -13.22
N LYS A 63 -1.49 -9.98 -14.39
CA LYS A 63 -2.92 -10.25 -14.59
C LYS A 63 -3.45 -11.30 -13.60
N ASN A 64 -2.67 -12.34 -13.32
CA ASN A 64 -3.01 -13.36 -12.35
C ASN A 64 -3.04 -12.80 -10.91
N THR A 65 -2.09 -11.92 -10.55
CA THR A 65 -2.12 -11.19 -9.27
C THR A 65 -3.42 -10.40 -9.11
N LEU A 66 -3.83 -9.64 -10.13
CA LEU A 66 -5.09 -8.87 -10.09
C LEU A 66 -6.31 -9.78 -9.93
N ARG A 67 -6.34 -10.91 -10.64
CA ARG A 67 -7.39 -11.92 -10.50
C ARG A 67 -7.45 -12.46 -9.07
N LYS A 68 -6.31 -12.78 -8.46
CA LYS A 68 -6.26 -13.28 -7.07
C LYS A 68 -6.67 -12.21 -6.06
N ALA A 69 -6.26 -10.96 -6.24
CA ALA A 69 -6.67 -9.86 -5.37
C ALA A 69 -8.19 -9.62 -5.42
N ALA A 70 -8.78 -9.60 -6.62
CA ALA A 70 -10.23 -9.50 -6.79
C ALA A 70 -10.98 -10.69 -6.18
N HIS A 71 -10.45 -11.91 -6.38
CA HIS A 71 -11.03 -13.12 -5.77
C HIS A 71 -10.94 -13.08 -4.25
N ALA A 72 -9.79 -12.70 -3.68
CA ALA A 72 -9.62 -12.54 -2.24
C ALA A 72 -10.65 -11.54 -1.66
N TRP A 73 -10.85 -10.40 -2.32
CA TRP A 73 -11.87 -9.43 -1.92
C TRP A 73 -13.28 -10.02 -1.95
N LYS A 74 -13.62 -10.75 -3.01
CA LYS A 74 -14.90 -11.47 -3.11
C LYS A 74 -15.07 -12.46 -1.94
N ARG A 75 -14.05 -13.26 -1.62
CA ARG A 75 -14.08 -14.22 -0.50
C ARG A 75 -14.24 -13.54 0.85
N ILE A 76 -13.57 -12.40 1.07
CA ILE A 76 -13.73 -11.57 2.28
C ILE A 76 -15.19 -11.18 2.47
N LEU A 77 -15.86 -10.71 1.41
CA LEU A 77 -17.27 -10.31 1.47
C LEU A 77 -18.22 -11.50 1.67
N GLU A 78 -18.06 -12.57 0.88
CA GLU A 78 -18.94 -13.74 0.93
C GLU A 78 -18.86 -14.48 2.27
N LEU A 79 -17.66 -14.58 2.83
CA LEU A 79 -17.42 -15.24 4.12
C LEU A 79 -17.55 -14.29 5.31
N ARG A 80 -17.78 -12.98 5.07
CA ARG A 80 -17.88 -11.93 6.08
C ARG A 80 -16.66 -11.90 7.00
N LEU A 81 -15.48 -12.01 6.41
CA LEU A 81 -14.23 -12.05 7.16
C LEU A 81 -14.00 -10.72 7.88
N THR A 82 -13.53 -10.80 9.13
CA THR A 82 -13.03 -9.65 9.89
C THR A 82 -11.75 -9.10 9.27
N GLU A 83 -11.31 -7.92 9.72
CA GLU A 83 -10.03 -7.33 9.27
C GLU A 83 -8.84 -8.25 9.57
N GLU A 84 -8.84 -8.90 10.74
CA GLU A 84 -7.79 -9.86 11.15
C GLU A 84 -7.77 -11.09 10.24
N GLU A 85 -8.94 -11.67 9.95
CA GLU A 85 -9.11 -12.80 9.04
C GLU A 85 -8.70 -12.46 7.61
N ALA A 86 -9.11 -11.29 7.11
CA ALA A 86 -8.74 -10.79 5.80
C ALA A 86 -7.22 -10.57 5.67
N GLY A 87 -6.57 -10.11 6.74
CA GLY A 87 -5.11 -10.00 6.82
C GLY A 87 -4.43 -11.36 6.69
N GLN A 88 -4.89 -12.36 7.43
CA GLN A 88 -4.38 -13.73 7.33
C GLN A 88 -4.64 -14.36 5.96
N LEU A 89 -5.81 -14.12 5.36
CA LEU A 89 -6.11 -14.58 4.00
C LEU A 89 -5.05 -14.05 3.02
N ARG A 90 -4.79 -12.73 3.00
CA ARG A 90 -3.77 -12.14 2.11
C ARG A 90 -2.38 -12.69 2.38
N LYS A 91 -2.01 -12.87 3.66
CA LYS A 91 -0.74 -13.47 4.06
C LYS A 91 -0.55 -14.87 3.45
N PHE A 92 -1.56 -15.73 3.47
CA PHE A 92 -1.47 -17.09 2.93
C PHE A 92 -1.62 -17.17 1.40
N VAL A 93 -2.24 -16.18 0.75
CA VAL A 93 -2.17 -16.04 -0.72
C VAL A 93 -0.70 -15.89 -1.17
N ASP A 94 0.14 -15.28 -0.32
CA ASP A 94 1.60 -15.28 -0.46
C ASP A 94 2.05 -14.74 -1.83
N GLU A 95 1.44 -13.64 -2.26
CA GLU A 95 1.70 -13.01 -3.55
C GLU A 95 1.72 -11.48 -3.39
N PRO A 96 2.91 -10.83 -3.46
CA PRO A 96 3.00 -9.37 -3.34
C PRO A 96 2.06 -8.66 -4.32
N SER A 97 1.23 -7.77 -3.82
CA SER A 97 0.27 -7.05 -4.66
C SER A 97 -0.05 -5.65 -4.14
N PHE A 98 -0.66 -4.82 -4.98
CA PHE A 98 -1.04 -3.44 -4.63
C PHE A 98 -1.88 -3.35 -3.34
N THR A 99 -2.59 -4.41 -2.94
CA THR A 99 -3.39 -4.41 -1.71
C THR A 99 -2.53 -4.31 -0.46
N ASP A 100 -1.28 -4.79 -0.51
CA ASP A 100 -0.39 -4.79 0.65
C ASP A 100 -0.07 -3.33 1.02
N LEU A 101 0.37 -2.53 0.05
CA LEU A 101 0.64 -1.10 0.28
C LEU A 101 -0.62 -0.30 0.62
N HIS A 102 -1.77 -0.68 0.06
CA HIS A 102 -3.03 -0.03 0.39
C HIS A 102 -3.38 -0.20 1.88
N TRP A 103 -3.32 -1.44 2.39
CA TRP A 103 -3.71 -1.75 3.77
C TRP A 103 -2.61 -1.49 4.80
N GLU A 104 -1.35 -1.69 4.45
CA GLU A 104 -0.22 -1.62 5.39
C GLU A 104 0.43 -0.24 5.44
N MET A 105 0.24 0.61 4.43
CA MET A 105 0.83 1.94 4.40
C MET A 105 -0.16 3.07 4.14
N PHE A 106 -0.97 2.99 3.08
CA PHE A 106 -1.90 4.08 2.72
C PHE A 106 -2.97 4.31 3.80
N VAL A 107 -3.68 3.26 4.22
CA VAL A 107 -4.68 3.36 5.28
C VAL A 107 -4.07 3.80 6.62
N PRO A 108 -2.95 3.21 7.10
CA PRO A 108 -2.29 3.66 8.33
C PRO A 108 -1.77 5.10 8.27
N ALA A 109 -1.28 5.58 7.13
CA ALA A 109 -0.86 6.97 6.96
C ALA A 109 -2.02 7.94 7.18
N ILE A 110 -3.21 7.65 6.61
CA ILE A 110 -4.41 8.47 6.83
C ILE A 110 -4.84 8.40 8.30
N LYS A 111 -4.86 7.22 8.93
CA LYS A 111 -5.21 7.08 10.36
C LYS A 111 -4.26 7.86 11.29
N GLY A 112 -2.96 7.79 11.01
CA GLY A 112 -1.92 8.35 11.87
C GLY A 112 -1.72 9.85 11.67
N GLN A 113 -1.89 10.36 10.45
CA GLN A 113 -1.51 11.73 10.06
C GLN A 113 -2.71 12.57 9.58
N GLY A 114 -3.86 11.97 9.31
CA GLY A 114 -5.08 12.69 8.94
C GLY A 114 -5.86 13.19 10.16
N THR A 115 -6.48 14.37 10.03
CA THR A 115 -7.47 14.85 11.03
C THR A 115 -8.70 13.95 11.06
N ASP A 116 -9.59 14.14 12.04
CA ASP A 116 -10.82 13.37 12.14
C ASP A 116 -11.71 13.58 10.91
N GLU A 117 -11.80 14.80 10.36
CA GLU A 117 -12.56 15.09 9.14
C GLU A 117 -11.94 14.39 7.92
N GLN A 118 -10.61 14.37 7.82
CA GLN A 118 -9.91 13.67 6.74
C GLN A 118 -10.11 12.16 6.83
N GLN A 119 -10.04 11.60 8.04
CA GLN A 119 -10.30 10.18 8.27
C GLN A 119 -11.74 9.82 7.90
N GLN A 120 -12.72 10.63 8.33
CA GLN A 120 -14.15 10.44 7.97
C GLN A 120 -14.40 10.51 6.48
N LYS A 121 -13.65 11.32 5.73
CA LYS A 121 -13.74 11.40 4.27
C LYS A 121 -13.08 10.20 3.58
N TRP A 122 -11.82 9.92 3.88
CA TRP A 122 -10.98 9.06 3.06
C TRP A 122 -10.97 7.60 3.48
N LEU A 123 -11.04 7.30 4.79
CA LEU A 123 -11.00 5.92 5.27
C LEU A 123 -12.20 5.10 4.80
N PRO A 124 -13.45 5.60 4.79
CA PRO A 124 -14.57 4.81 4.27
C PRO A 124 -14.41 4.44 2.80
N LEU A 125 -13.82 5.34 1.99
CA LEU A 125 -13.55 5.09 0.57
C LEU A 125 -12.48 4.00 0.41
N ALA A 126 -11.39 4.10 1.17
CA ALA A 126 -10.32 3.11 1.18
C ALA A 126 -10.81 1.74 1.68
N TYR A 127 -11.53 1.71 2.81
CA TYR A 127 -12.05 0.48 3.40
C TYR A 127 -13.02 -0.28 2.50
N LYS A 128 -13.77 0.45 1.67
CA LYS A 128 -14.70 -0.12 0.69
C LYS A 128 -14.06 -0.39 -0.67
N MET A 129 -12.74 -0.18 -0.80
CA MET A 129 -11.99 -0.27 -2.06
C MET A 129 -12.59 0.61 -3.19
N GLN A 130 -13.26 1.72 -2.82
CA GLN A 130 -13.75 2.73 -3.77
C GLN A 130 -12.60 3.59 -4.31
N ILE A 131 -11.50 3.65 -3.55
CA ILE A 131 -10.21 4.16 -4.01
C ILE A 131 -9.13 3.14 -3.66
N ILE A 132 -8.11 3.06 -4.52
CA ILE A 132 -6.90 2.27 -4.28
C ILE A 132 -5.74 3.22 -4.10
N GLY A 133 -4.93 2.97 -3.06
CA GLY A 133 -3.95 3.91 -2.53
C GLY A 133 -2.54 3.33 -2.46
N SER A 134 -1.54 4.15 -2.74
CA SER A 134 -0.11 3.84 -2.57
C SER A 134 0.58 4.83 -1.62
N TYR A 135 1.78 4.49 -1.16
CA TYR A 135 2.61 5.30 -0.27
C TYR A 135 3.83 5.83 -1.05
N ALA A 136 3.70 7.05 -1.58
CA ALA A 136 4.66 7.65 -2.51
C ALA A 136 5.65 8.57 -1.80
N GLN A 137 6.61 7.96 -1.09
CA GLN A 137 7.66 8.69 -0.37
C GLN A 137 8.98 8.74 -1.15
N THR A 138 9.58 7.57 -1.37
CA THR A 138 10.89 7.42 -2.01
C THR A 138 10.91 8.03 -3.41
N GLU A 139 12.01 8.70 -3.71
CA GLU A 139 12.34 9.28 -5.00
C GLU A 139 13.54 8.57 -5.62
N LEU A 140 13.74 8.81 -6.92
CA LEU A 140 14.89 8.27 -7.64
C LEU A 140 16.22 8.69 -6.98
N GLY A 141 16.33 9.94 -6.50
CA GLY A 141 17.51 10.44 -5.80
C GLY A 141 17.57 10.13 -4.30
N HIS A 142 16.43 9.84 -3.67
CA HIS A 142 16.29 9.88 -2.21
C HIS A 142 15.38 8.77 -1.65
N GLY A 143 15.98 7.85 -0.88
CA GLY A 143 15.26 6.79 -0.14
C GLY A 143 15.49 6.88 1.36
N SER A 144 16.72 6.60 1.80
CA SER A 144 17.08 6.61 3.23
C SER A 144 17.04 8.00 3.84
N ASN A 145 17.51 9.02 3.11
CA ASN A 145 17.48 10.42 3.56
C ASN A 145 16.16 11.09 3.14
N VAL A 146 15.10 10.87 3.93
CA VAL A 146 13.77 11.45 3.67
C VAL A 146 13.78 12.97 3.76
N GLN A 147 14.62 13.59 4.59
CA GLN A 147 14.72 15.05 4.64
C GLN A 147 15.30 15.65 3.34
N GLY A 148 15.91 14.81 2.49
CA GLY A 148 16.47 15.23 1.21
C GLY A 148 15.51 15.14 0.02
N LEU A 149 14.23 14.76 0.20
CA LEU A 149 13.27 14.68 -0.92
C LEU A 149 13.24 16.00 -1.71
N GLU A 150 13.05 15.92 -3.02
CA GLU A 150 13.07 17.05 -3.93
C GLU A 150 11.66 17.46 -4.39
N THR A 151 10.67 16.56 -4.35
CA THR A 151 9.26 16.91 -4.67
C THR A 151 8.79 18.04 -3.76
N THR A 152 8.18 19.07 -4.33
CA THR A 152 7.67 20.23 -3.60
C THR A 152 6.14 20.24 -3.56
N ALA A 153 5.59 20.77 -2.47
CA ALA A 153 4.18 21.12 -2.32
C ALA A 153 4.07 22.58 -1.89
N THR A 154 3.87 23.47 -2.86
CA THR A 154 3.83 24.93 -2.62
C THR A 154 2.39 25.39 -2.44
N PHE A 155 2.08 26.03 -1.33
CA PHE A 155 0.76 26.58 -1.06
C PHE A 155 0.49 27.83 -1.92
N ASP A 156 -0.67 27.84 -2.57
CA ASP A 156 -1.20 28.94 -3.37
C ASP A 156 -2.43 29.55 -2.64
N PRO A 157 -2.28 30.72 -2.01
CA PRO A 157 -3.35 31.33 -1.24
C PRO A 157 -4.49 31.90 -2.10
N GLU A 158 -4.27 32.15 -3.40
CA GLU A 158 -5.31 32.68 -4.28
C GLU A 158 -6.38 31.64 -4.61
N THR A 159 -6.00 30.36 -4.58
CA THR A 159 -6.85 29.23 -4.96
C THR A 159 -7.18 28.28 -3.81
N ASP A 160 -6.56 28.46 -2.63
CA ASP A 160 -6.61 27.54 -1.48
C ASP A 160 -6.15 26.11 -1.85
N GLU A 161 -5.05 26.02 -2.61
CA GLU A 161 -4.51 24.77 -3.15
C GLU A 161 -3.02 24.59 -2.85
N PHE A 162 -2.54 23.35 -2.92
CA PHE A 162 -1.13 23.04 -3.06
C PHE A 162 -0.79 22.69 -4.50
N VAL A 163 0.33 23.21 -4.98
CA VAL A 163 0.96 22.85 -6.25
C VAL A 163 2.04 21.82 -5.99
N ILE A 164 1.76 20.56 -6.35
CA ILE A 164 2.69 19.43 -6.27
C ILE A 164 3.54 19.39 -7.53
N ASN A 165 4.87 19.44 -7.38
CA ASN A 165 5.78 19.48 -8.52
C ASN A 165 7.02 18.62 -8.30
N SER A 166 7.48 17.98 -9.37
CA SER A 166 8.74 17.23 -9.44
C SER A 166 9.77 18.04 -10.25
N PRO A 167 10.59 18.88 -9.61
CA PRO A 167 11.46 19.85 -10.29
C PRO A 167 12.53 19.21 -11.19
N THR A 168 12.97 18.01 -10.85
CA THR A 168 14.07 17.29 -11.52
C THR A 168 13.64 15.88 -11.90
N LEU A 169 14.44 15.19 -12.71
CA LEU A 169 14.24 13.75 -12.93
C LEU A 169 14.42 12.96 -11.62
N THR A 170 15.39 13.33 -10.79
CA THR A 170 15.71 12.67 -9.52
C THR A 170 14.61 12.82 -8.47
N SER A 171 13.81 13.88 -8.57
CA SER A 171 12.60 14.09 -7.75
C SER A 171 11.41 13.19 -8.10
N SER A 172 11.50 12.39 -9.18
CA SER A 172 10.42 11.45 -9.52
C SER A 172 10.25 10.43 -8.40
N LYS A 173 9.03 10.23 -7.92
CA LYS A 173 8.72 9.13 -7.01
C LYS A 173 9.12 7.82 -7.66
N TRP A 174 9.79 6.93 -6.91
CA TRP A 174 10.38 5.71 -7.44
C TRP A 174 10.39 4.62 -6.36
N TRP A 175 9.92 3.42 -6.70
CA TRP A 175 9.65 2.24 -5.83
C TRP A 175 8.24 2.01 -5.27
N PRO A 176 7.36 3.01 -5.04
CA PRO A 176 6.08 2.75 -4.37
C PRO A 176 5.30 1.59 -5.00
N GLY A 177 4.97 0.57 -4.21
CA GLY A 177 4.17 -0.56 -4.66
C GLY A 177 2.75 -0.12 -5.01
N GLY A 178 2.13 -0.74 -6.01
CA GLY A 178 0.80 -0.35 -6.48
C GLY A 178 0.74 0.95 -7.28
N LEU A 179 1.82 1.75 -7.33
CA LEU A 179 1.81 3.06 -7.98
C LEU A 179 1.80 2.93 -9.51
N GLY A 180 2.51 1.96 -10.06
CA GLY A 180 2.82 1.95 -11.49
C GLY A 180 1.59 1.79 -12.38
N ARG A 181 0.59 1.00 -11.95
CA ARG A 181 -0.57 0.66 -12.77
C ARG A 181 -1.90 0.74 -12.02
N ILE A 182 -1.95 0.48 -10.71
CA ILE A 182 -3.24 0.22 -10.04
C ILE A 182 -3.76 1.37 -9.18
N SER A 183 -2.90 2.07 -8.46
CA SER A 183 -3.37 3.06 -7.49
C SER A 183 -4.03 4.25 -8.17
N THR A 184 -5.24 4.57 -7.71
CA THR A 184 -6.02 5.74 -8.13
C THR A 184 -5.63 6.99 -7.34
N HIS A 185 -5.09 6.80 -6.13
CA HIS A 185 -4.67 7.84 -5.21
C HIS A 185 -3.33 7.44 -4.59
N ALA A 186 -2.59 8.39 -4.03
CA ALA A 186 -1.44 8.10 -3.18
C ALA A 186 -1.29 9.13 -2.07
N ILE A 187 -0.61 8.75 -0.99
CA ILE A 187 0.01 9.71 -0.08
C ILE A 187 1.37 10.07 -0.67
N VAL A 188 1.48 11.26 -1.24
CA VAL A 188 2.72 11.82 -1.77
C VAL A 188 3.43 12.58 -0.67
N TYR A 189 4.66 12.23 -0.35
CA TYR A 189 5.47 13.00 0.57
C TYR A 189 6.29 14.05 -0.18
N ALA A 190 6.19 15.31 0.23
CA ALA A 190 6.84 16.43 -0.45
C ALA A 190 7.27 17.50 0.55
N ARG A 191 8.23 18.33 0.17
CA ARG A 191 8.65 19.51 0.91
C ARG A 191 7.52 20.53 0.92
N LEU A 192 6.97 20.81 2.10
CA LEU A 192 5.94 21.83 2.29
C LEU A 192 6.56 23.21 2.16
N ILE A 193 6.03 24.03 1.25
CA ILE A 193 6.44 25.42 1.04
C ILE A 193 5.23 26.32 1.23
N THR A 194 5.29 27.27 2.16
CA THR A 194 4.25 28.28 2.39
C THR A 194 4.90 29.60 2.75
N ASN A 195 4.34 30.72 2.27
CA ASN A 195 4.93 32.07 2.44
C ASN A 195 6.42 32.15 2.03
N GLY A 196 6.82 31.38 1.01
CA GLY A 196 8.21 31.29 0.55
C GLY A 196 9.18 30.58 1.51
N GLN A 197 8.68 29.99 2.60
CA GLN A 197 9.46 29.24 3.58
C GLN A 197 9.21 27.74 3.45
N GLU A 198 10.26 26.95 3.68
CA GLU A 198 10.18 25.50 3.70
C GLU A 198 9.94 24.98 5.12
N HIS A 199 9.01 24.05 5.28
CA HIS A 199 8.63 23.45 6.55
C HIS A 199 8.92 21.94 6.64
N GLY A 200 9.79 21.43 5.78
CA GLY A 200 10.15 20.02 5.73
C GLY A 200 9.09 19.14 5.08
N VAL A 201 9.26 17.81 5.22
CA VAL A 201 8.49 16.82 4.47
C VAL A 201 7.13 16.54 5.13
N HIS A 202 6.07 16.66 4.34
CA HIS A 202 4.68 16.40 4.73
C HIS A 202 3.99 15.46 3.75
N GLY A 203 2.91 14.81 4.20
CA GLY A 203 2.10 13.90 3.39
C GLY A 203 0.89 14.59 2.78
N PHE A 204 0.63 14.33 1.50
CA PHE A 204 -0.46 14.91 0.72
C PHE A 204 -1.23 13.79 0.01
N ILE A 205 -2.56 13.76 0.17
CA ILE A 205 -3.42 12.89 -0.65
C ILE A 205 -3.47 13.48 -2.04
N VAL A 206 -3.07 12.72 -3.05
CA VAL A 206 -3.12 13.13 -4.47
C VAL A 206 -3.91 12.09 -5.24
N GLN A 207 -4.93 12.51 -5.97
CA GLN A 207 -5.58 11.65 -6.95
C GLN A 207 -4.67 11.54 -8.18
N LEU A 208 -4.33 10.32 -8.55
CA LEU A 208 -3.41 10.00 -9.63
C LEU A 208 -4.14 9.70 -10.94
N ARG A 209 -5.31 9.06 -10.82
CA ARG A 209 -6.08 8.55 -11.96
C ARG A 209 -7.55 8.89 -11.81
N SER A 210 -8.21 9.07 -12.95
CA SER A 210 -9.67 9.11 -13.03
C SER A 210 -10.27 7.82 -12.47
N LEU A 211 -11.38 7.94 -11.75
CA LEU A 211 -12.11 6.77 -11.24
C LEU A 211 -13.05 6.14 -12.29
N ASP A 212 -13.24 6.82 -13.43
CA ASP A 212 -14.14 6.36 -14.49
C ASP A 212 -13.40 5.50 -15.54
N ASP A 213 -12.24 5.97 -16.02
CA ASP A 213 -11.49 5.35 -17.12
C ASP A 213 -10.05 4.95 -16.74
N HIS A 214 -9.65 5.20 -15.50
CA HIS A 214 -8.33 4.88 -14.94
C HIS A 214 -7.13 5.59 -15.62
N MET A 215 -7.40 6.59 -16.45
CA MET A 215 -6.37 7.40 -17.10
C MET A 215 -5.67 8.30 -16.08
N PRO A 216 -4.34 8.52 -16.19
CA PRO A 216 -3.64 9.49 -15.36
C PRO A 216 -4.29 10.88 -15.48
N LEU A 217 -4.43 11.58 -14.34
CA LEU A 217 -4.93 12.96 -14.35
C LEU A 217 -3.90 13.92 -14.98
N PRO A 218 -4.33 15.09 -15.48
CA PRO A 218 -3.43 16.08 -16.07
C PRO A 218 -2.24 16.42 -15.16
N GLY A 219 -1.05 16.58 -15.77
CA GLY A 219 0.19 16.87 -15.04
C GLY A 219 0.83 15.65 -14.35
N ILE A 220 0.25 14.46 -14.46
CA ILE A 220 0.79 13.23 -13.83
C ILE A 220 1.37 12.29 -14.89
N THR A 221 2.66 12.05 -14.82
CA THR A 221 3.34 11.02 -15.61
C THR A 221 3.69 9.84 -14.71
N MET A 222 3.25 8.63 -15.06
CA MET A 222 3.45 7.46 -14.20
C MET A 222 3.61 6.14 -14.98
N GLY A 223 4.27 5.15 -14.37
CA GLY A 223 4.50 3.83 -14.98
C GLY A 223 5.14 2.83 -14.02
N ASP A 224 5.33 1.59 -14.48
CA ASP A 224 6.06 0.53 -13.75
C ASP A 224 7.58 0.69 -13.94
N ILE A 225 8.37 0.48 -12.89
CA ILE A 225 9.84 0.65 -12.92
C ILE A 225 10.59 -0.53 -13.55
N GLY A 226 9.89 -1.62 -13.91
CA GLY A 226 10.43 -2.75 -14.63
C GLY A 226 10.56 -4.05 -13.83
N MET A 227 11.36 -4.96 -14.38
CA MET A 227 11.66 -6.25 -13.77
C MET A 227 12.55 -6.09 -12.55
N LYS A 228 12.24 -6.88 -11.52
CA LYS A 228 12.94 -6.94 -10.24
C LYS A 228 13.56 -8.33 -10.07
N PHE A 229 14.43 -8.47 -9.08
CA PHE A 229 15.15 -9.70 -8.79
C PHE A 229 14.22 -10.88 -8.45
N GLY A 230 14.55 -12.07 -8.97
CA GLY A 230 13.86 -13.34 -8.68
C GLY A 230 12.69 -13.67 -9.61
N ASN A 231 12.50 -14.96 -9.89
CA ASN A 231 11.38 -15.45 -10.70
C ASN A 231 10.07 -15.41 -9.88
N GLY A 232 9.03 -14.79 -10.42
CA GLY A 232 7.84 -14.48 -9.64
C GLY A 232 8.16 -13.39 -8.62
N ALA A 233 8.34 -13.75 -7.35
CA ALA A 233 8.72 -12.84 -6.26
C ALA A 233 7.94 -11.51 -6.31
N TYR A 234 8.63 -10.37 -6.21
CA TYR A 234 8.06 -9.04 -6.29
C TYR A 234 7.68 -8.61 -7.72
N ASN A 235 7.96 -9.38 -8.77
CA ASN A 235 7.48 -9.08 -10.13
C ASN A 235 5.94 -9.19 -10.26
N THR A 236 5.26 -9.68 -9.24
CA THR A 236 3.80 -9.64 -9.07
C THR A 236 3.28 -8.24 -8.72
N MET A 237 4.14 -7.39 -8.15
CA MET A 237 3.86 -6.00 -7.78
C MET A 237 4.21 -5.02 -8.91
N ASP A 238 3.37 -4.01 -9.10
CA ASP A 238 3.60 -2.84 -9.96
C ASP A 238 4.28 -1.69 -9.21
N ASN A 239 5.51 -1.91 -8.75
CA ASN A 239 6.33 -0.82 -8.20
C ASN A 239 6.49 0.28 -9.25
N GLY A 240 6.14 1.51 -8.87
CA GLY A 240 5.94 2.58 -9.82
C GLY A 240 6.95 3.71 -9.78
N VAL A 241 6.92 4.47 -10.86
CA VAL A 241 7.45 5.83 -10.96
C VAL A 241 6.29 6.81 -11.13
N SER A 242 6.38 7.99 -10.51
CA SER A 242 5.47 9.11 -10.77
C SER A 242 6.22 10.44 -10.76
N LYS A 243 5.90 11.30 -11.73
CA LYS A 243 6.40 12.67 -11.84
C LYS A 243 5.20 13.62 -11.93
N PHE A 244 5.24 14.71 -11.17
CA PHE A 244 4.19 15.72 -11.13
C PHE A 244 4.66 16.99 -11.83
N ASP A 245 3.82 17.55 -12.70
CA ASP A 245 4.01 18.83 -13.35
C ASP A 245 2.92 19.79 -12.86
N HIS A 246 3.26 20.57 -11.83
CA HIS A 246 2.41 21.58 -11.21
C HIS A 246 0.96 21.11 -10.93
N VAL A 247 0.82 19.90 -10.38
CA VAL A 247 -0.47 19.27 -10.08
C VAL A 247 -1.11 19.97 -8.88
N ARG A 248 -2.34 20.47 -9.05
CA ARG A 248 -3.08 21.20 -8.02
C ARG A 248 -3.96 20.26 -7.21
N ILE A 249 -3.90 20.40 -5.88
CA ILE A 249 -4.79 19.71 -4.94
C ILE A 249 -5.36 20.70 -3.92
N PRO A 250 -6.60 20.54 -3.45
CA PRO A 250 -7.14 21.38 -2.38
C PRO A 250 -6.28 21.36 -1.12
N ARG A 251 -6.20 22.49 -0.40
CA ARG A 251 -5.43 22.60 0.86
C ARG A 251 -5.76 21.47 1.84
N ASN A 252 -7.03 21.10 1.96
CA ASN A 252 -7.50 20.04 2.87
C ASN A 252 -7.06 18.61 2.50
N GLN A 253 -6.27 18.44 1.43
CA GLN A 253 -5.64 17.16 1.06
C GLN A 253 -4.22 17.00 1.64
N MET A 254 -3.63 18.02 2.25
CA MET A 254 -2.46 17.84 3.13
C MET A 254 -2.89 17.15 4.43
N LEU A 255 -2.20 16.10 4.87
CA LEU A 255 -2.48 15.44 6.15
C LEU A 255 -2.06 16.35 7.32
N MET A 256 -3.04 16.81 8.11
CA MET A 256 -2.86 17.94 9.07
C MET A 256 -2.86 17.55 10.55
N ARG A 257 -2.76 16.27 10.89
CA ARG A 257 -2.62 15.84 12.29
C ARG A 257 -1.14 15.79 12.69
N SER A 258 -0.75 16.57 13.70
CA SER A 258 0.57 16.44 14.32
C SER A 258 0.61 15.26 15.30
N GLN A 259 1.76 14.58 15.38
CA GLN A 259 2.06 13.54 16.38
C GLN A 259 2.25 14.11 17.82
N GLY A 260 2.03 15.41 18.03
CA GLY A 260 2.03 16.04 19.35
C GLY A 260 1.02 17.19 19.41
N LYS A 261 0.14 17.16 20.43
CA LYS A 261 -0.91 18.13 20.79
C LYS A 261 -1.01 19.38 19.89
N GLY A 262 -1.88 19.30 18.89
CA GLY A 262 -2.29 20.41 18.03
C GLY A 262 -2.49 19.93 16.59
N ASN A 263 -3.59 20.34 15.96
CA ASN A 263 -3.66 20.28 14.51
C ASN A 263 -2.55 21.17 13.93
N VAL A 264 -2.11 20.88 12.71
CA VAL A 264 -1.33 21.83 11.90
C VAL A 264 -2.28 22.97 11.50
N SER A 265 -2.76 23.73 12.48
CA SER A 265 -3.72 24.81 12.30
C SER A 265 -3.20 26.03 13.04
N SER A 266 -2.81 27.01 12.23
CA SER A 266 -2.87 28.46 12.48
C SER A 266 -1.65 29.29 12.12
N PRO A 267 -0.38 28.89 12.36
CA PRO A 267 0.74 29.78 12.02
C PRO A 267 1.30 29.61 10.60
N MET A 268 1.01 28.50 9.90
CA MET A 268 1.65 28.19 8.60
C MET A 268 0.85 28.63 7.36
N PHE A 269 -0.46 28.87 7.48
CA PHE A 269 -1.30 29.24 6.34
C PHE A 269 -2.00 30.57 6.63
N PRO A 270 -1.82 31.62 5.81
CA PRO A 270 -2.49 32.89 6.00
C PRO A 270 -4.01 32.74 6.02
N GLY A 271 -4.69 33.35 7.00
CA GLY A 271 -6.16 33.48 7.00
C GLY A 271 -6.96 32.29 7.57
N SER A 272 -6.32 31.37 8.31
CA SER A 272 -7.00 30.27 9.03
C SER A 272 -7.66 30.69 10.33
#